data_AF-A0A654INE7-F1
#
_entry.id   AF-A0A654INE7-F1
#
_cell.length_a   1.000
_cell.length_b   1.000
_cell.length_c   1.000
_cell.angle_alpha   90.00
_cell.angle_beta   90.00
_cell.angle_gamma   90.00
#
_symmetry.space_group_name_H-M   'P 1'
#
loop_
_entity.id
_entity.type
_entity.pdbx_description
1 polymer ?
#
loop_
_entity_poly.entity_id
_entity_poly.type
_entity_poly.pdbx_seq_one_letter_code
_entity_poly.pdbx_strand_id
1 'polypeptide(L)'
;MGFWAKLKEKLTKKTNQVDQDEPILQQDEQTEEPVEQIKEEQKLDPVKQSEKKDQVVKQENKEEKKVKKTKTSETETKKQAKETLKEKKKREKQKEKDKKVEKAMLKSAFSFSKDIKKLSKKYKQADDEFFEELEDVLIQTDMGMKMVLKVSNLVRKKTKKDTSFENVKDALVEALYQAYTDNDWTNKKYKIDFKENRLNIFMLVGVNGTGKTTSLAKMANYYAELGYKVLIAAADTFRAGATQQLEEWIKTRLNNKVDLIKANKLNADPASVVFDAIKKQKKKNMIYY
;
A
#
# COMPACT_ATOMS: atom_id res chain seq x y z
N MET A 1 -20.00 20.50 -2.61
CA MET A 1 -18.90 20.99 -3.48
C MET A 1 -17.85 19.89 -3.63
N GLY A 2 -17.68 19.39 -4.86
CA GLY A 2 -16.86 18.22 -5.16
C GLY A 2 -15.37 18.44 -4.95
N PHE A 3 -14.66 17.34 -4.66
CA PHE A 3 -13.21 17.28 -4.45
C PHE A 3 -12.40 18.01 -5.54
N TRP A 4 -12.86 17.95 -6.78
CA TRP A 4 -12.27 18.64 -7.93
C TRP A 4 -12.31 20.17 -7.85
N ALA A 5 -13.36 20.75 -7.26
CA ALA A 5 -13.44 22.21 -7.06
C ALA A 5 -12.37 22.69 -6.06
N LYS A 6 -12.14 21.91 -4.99
CA LYS A 6 -11.10 22.20 -3.98
C LYS A 6 -9.68 22.02 -4.52
N LEU A 7 -9.49 21.10 -5.47
CA LEU A 7 -8.19 20.88 -6.11
C LEU A 7 -7.82 22.04 -7.05
N LYS A 8 -8.80 22.54 -7.81
CA LYS A 8 -8.62 23.66 -8.74
C LYS A 8 -8.23 24.96 -8.02
N GLU A 9 -8.87 25.25 -6.89
CA GLU A 9 -8.58 26.43 -6.05
C GLU A 9 -7.17 26.39 -5.41
N LYS A 10 -6.66 25.18 -5.16
CA LYS A 10 -5.34 24.98 -4.54
C LYS A 10 -4.19 25.08 -5.54
N LEU A 11 -4.47 24.82 -6.82
CA LEU A 11 -3.50 24.91 -7.91
C LEU A 11 -3.34 26.34 -8.44
N THR A 12 -4.42 27.15 -8.44
CA THR A 12 -4.35 28.55 -8.87
C THR A 12 -3.61 29.48 -7.90
N LYS A 13 -3.54 29.11 -6.61
CA LYS A 13 -2.80 29.89 -5.59
C LYS A 13 -1.28 29.68 -5.62
N LYS A 14 -0.75 28.71 -6.37
CA LYS A 14 0.68 28.34 -6.34
C LYS A 14 1.53 28.85 -7.51
N THR A 15 0.94 29.53 -8.50
CA THR A 15 1.63 29.96 -9.71
C THR A 15 2.09 31.41 -9.72
N ASN A 16 1.84 32.19 -8.66
CA ASN A 16 2.40 33.53 -8.52
C ASN A 16 3.52 33.51 -7.49
N GLN A 17 4.69 32.98 -7.86
CA GLN A 17 5.99 33.44 -7.34
C GLN A 17 7.14 32.67 -8.01
N VAL A 18 8.13 33.47 -8.44
CA VAL A 18 9.51 33.14 -8.82
C VAL A 18 9.77 32.85 -10.30
N ASP A 19 10.23 33.91 -10.97
CA ASP A 19 11.21 33.88 -12.05
C ASP A 19 12.55 34.43 -11.51
N GLN A 20 13.64 33.97 -12.15
CA GLN A 20 14.99 34.53 -12.29
C GLN A 20 16.17 34.03 -11.42
N ASP A 21 17.09 33.38 -12.17
CA ASP A 21 18.55 33.50 -12.22
C ASP A 21 19.48 32.55 -11.44
N GLU A 22 20.36 31.94 -12.24
CA GLU A 22 21.63 31.22 -11.98
C GLU A 22 22.77 32.07 -12.62
N PRO A 23 24.10 31.81 -12.48
CA PRO A 23 24.78 30.71 -11.76
C PRO A 23 26.14 31.11 -11.06
N ILE A 24 26.86 30.08 -10.57
CA ILE A 24 28.35 29.87 -10.60
C ILE A 24 29.15 29.86 -9.25
N LEU A 25 29.71 28.66 -9.00
CA LEU A 25 31.00 28.20 -8.40
C LEU A 25 31.45 28.46 -6.95
N GLN A 26 32.04 27.37 -6.43
CA GLN A 26 33.25 27.19 -5.60
C GLN A 26 33.11 26.59 -4.20
N GLN A 27 34.14 25.77 -3.93
CA GLN A 27 34.35 24.77 -2.88
C GLN A 27 34.62 25.42 -1.52
N ASP A 28 34.38 24.67 -0.43
CA ASP A 28 35.41 24.45 0.60
C ASP A 28 34.99 23.35 1.60
N GLU A 29 36.02 22.66 2.09
CA GLU A 29 36.06 21.51 3.00
C GLU A 29 35.83 21.87 4.48
N GLN A 30 35.83 20.80 5.31
CA GLN A 30 35.96 20.69 6.77
C GLN A 30 34.65 20.30 7.49
N THR A 31 34.42 19.01 7.77
CA THR A 31 34.89 18.21 8.93
C THR A 31 34.45 18.76 10.28
N GLU A 32 33.55 18.03 10.96
CA GLU A 32 33.66 17.75 12.40
C GLU A 32 32.81 16.51 12.76
N GLU A 33 33.43 15.62 13.54
CA GLU A 33 32.92 14.34 14.05
C GLU A 33 31.93 14.51 15.22
N PRO A 34 31.14 13.47 15.57
CA PRO A 34 30.09 13.57 16.58
C PRO A 34 30.57 13.27 18.00
N VAL A 35 30.02 14.00 18.97
CA VAL A 35 30.21 13.76 20.42
C VAL A 35 29.39 12.55 20.89
N GLU A 36 30.07 11.64 21.59
CA GLU A 36 29.53 10.46 22.27
C GLU A 36 29.20 10.72 23.77
N GLN A 37 28.14 10.05 24.25
CA GLN A 37 27.88 9.55 25.62
C GLN A 37 27.68 10.59 26.76
N ILE A 38 26.70 10.44 27.67
CA ILE A 38 26.73 9.53 28.84
C ILE A 38 25.30 9.29 29.42
N LYS A 39 25.18 8.12 30.06
CA LYS A 39 24.06 7.49 30.80
C LYS A 39 23.60 8.28 32.04
N GLU A 40 22.36 8.05 32.50
CA GLU A 40 22.12 7.47 33.85
C GLU A 40 20.63 7.11 34.06
N GLU A 41 20.40 5.83 34.37
CA GLU A 41 19.18 5.30 34.98
C GLU A 41 19.32 5.42 36.50
N GLN A 42 18.26 5.85 37.19
CA GLN A 42 18.05 5.51 38.60
C GLN A 42 16.64 4.96 38.82
N LYS A 43 16.61 3.74 39.35
CA LYS A 43 15.47 3.04 39.93
C LYS A 43 15.24 3.52 41.36
N LEU A 44 13.99 3.52 41.81
CA LEU A 44 13.61 3.27 43.21
C LEU A 44 12.19 2.69 43.25
N ASP A 45 12.09 1.53 43.88
CA ASP A 45 10.91 0.81 44.38
C ASP A 45 11.33 0.35 45.82
N PRO A 46 10.47 -0.26 46.66
CA PRO A 46 9.10 0.10 47.07
C PRO A 46 8.92 -0.12 48.59
N VAL A 47 7.91 0.44 49.28
CA VAL A 47 7.51 -0.12 50.61
C VAL A 47 6.03 0.08 50.98
N LYS A 48 5.50 -1.00 51.57
CA LYS A 48 4.40 -1.19 52.54
C LYS A 48 3.09 -1.72 51.96
N GLN A 49 2.91 -3.03 51.92
CA GLN A 49 2.48 -3.96 52.99
C GLN A 49 1.03 -3.79 53.44
N SER A 50 0.28 -4.85 53.14
CA SER A 50 -1.04 -5.25 53.59
C SER A 50 -1.05 -5.80 55.02
N GLU A 51 -2.15 -5.62 55.75
CA GLU A 51 -2.65 -6.62 56.71
C GLU A 51 -4.19 -6.74 56.65
N LYS A 52 -4.65 -7.98 56.77
CA LYS A 52 -6.05 -8.46 56.79
C LYS A 52 -6.55 -8.55 58.24
N LYS A 53 -7.87 -8.48 58.47
CA LYS A 53 -8.71 -9.58 59.03
C LYS A 53 -10.14 -9.16 59.38
N ASP A 54 -10.99 -10.18 59.36
CA ASP A 54 -12.45 -10.23 59.33
C ASP A 54 -13.17 -10.07 60.70
N GLN A 55 -14.46 -9.69 60.67
CA GLN A 55 -15.64 -10.26 61.38
C GLN A 55 -16.87 -9.35 61.12
N VAL A 56 -17.92 -9.75 60.38
CA VAL A 56 -19.08 -10.65 60.68
C VAL A 56 -20.25 -9.96 61.42
N VAL A 57 -21.28 -9.59 60.63
CA VAL A 57 -22.73 -9.89 60.80
C VAL A 57 -23.73 -8.86 61.39
N LYS A 58 -24.72 -8.58 60.51
CA LYS A 58 -26.17 -8.23 60.66
C LYS A 58 -26.58 -6.84 61.18
N GLN A 59 -27.20 -6.09 60.26
CA GLN A 59 -28.62 -5.74 60.37
C GLN A 59 -29.24 -5.57 58.97
N GLU A 60 -30.34 -6.30 58.75
CA GLU A 60 -31.25 -6.16 57.62
C GLU A 60 -32.03 -4.84 57.76
N ASN A 61 -32.24 -4.06 56.70
CA ASN A 61 -33.39 -4.19 55.79
C ASN A 61 -33.66 -2.87 55.05
N LYS A 62 -33.98 -3.00 53.75
CA LYS A 62 -34.71 -2.05 52.89
C LYS A 62 -34.02 -0.74 52.49
N GLU A 63 -33.29 -0.79 51.38
CA GLU A 63 -33.53 0.11 50.25
C GLU A 63 -32.96 -0.48 48.95
N GLU A 64 -33.55 -1.59 48.51
CA GLU A 64 -33.53 -1.96 47.09
C GLU A 64 -34.34 -0.93 46.30
N LYS A 65 -33.66 0.05 45.70
CA LYS A 65 -33.96 0.65 44.37
C LYS A 65 -33.12 1.91 44.11
N LYS A 66 -31.78 1.80 44.11
CA LYS A 66 -30.91 2.83 43.48
C LYS A 66 -29.52 2.36 43.06
N VAL A 67 -29.33 1.05 42.84
CA VAL A 67 -28.07 0.48 42.32
C VAL A 67 -28.35 -0.36 41.07
N LYS A 68 -28.69 0.29 39.95
CA LYS A 68 -28.69 -0.36 38.62
C LYS A 68 -28.62 0.59 37.41
N LYS A 69 -28.33 1.88 37.61
CA LYS A 69 -28.28 2.87 36.51
C LYS A 69 -26.90 3.49 36.20
N THR A 70 -25.84 3.08 36.88
CA THR A 70 -24.52 3.76 36.75
C THR A 70 -23.36 2.86 36.27
N LYS A 71 -23.59 1.59 35.94
CA LYS A 71 -22.55 0.70 35.37
C LYS A 71 -22.73 0.37 33.89
N THR A 72 -23.84 0.79 33.29
CA THR A 72 -24.16 0.51 31.87
C THR A 72 -23.71 1.63 30.92
N SER A 73 -23.62 2.87 31.38
CA SER A 73 -23.24 4.02 30.53
C SER A 73 -21.76 4.05 30.15
N GLU A 74 -20.83 3.76 31.06
CA GLU A 74 -19.40 3.82 30.76
C GLU A 74 -18.93 2.77 29.73
N THR A 75 -19.62 1.63 29.67
CA THR A 75 -19.26 0.51 28.80
C THR A 75 -19.68 0.77 27.35
N GLU A 76 -20.81 1.47 27.14
CA GLU A 76 -21.28 1.86 25.81
C GLU A 76 -20.49 3.05 25.26
N THR A 77 -20.17 4.05 26.08
CA THR A 77 -19.36 5.22 25.67
C THR A 77 -17.92 4.82 25.31
N LYS A 78 -17.30 3.87 26.04
CA LYS A 78 -15.97 3.32 25.70
C LYS A 78 -15.98 2.47 24.42
N LYS A 79 -17.10 1.83 24.08
CA LYS A 79 -17.25 1.00 22.88
C LYS A 79 -17.45 1.87 21.64
N GLN A 80 -18.32 2.88 21.73
CA GLN A 80 -18.52 3.88 20.68
C GLN A 80 -17.24 4.67 20.40
N ALA A 81 -16.52 5.14 21.44
CA ALA A 81 -15.24 5.84 21.27
C ALA A 81 -14.16 4.97 20.59
N LYS A 82 -14.12 3.66 20.89
CA LYS A 82 -13.21 2.71 20.21
C LYS A 82 -13.58 2.47 18.76
N GLU A 83 -14.85 2.45 18.41
CA GLU A 83 -15.33 2.30 17.03
C GLU A 83 -15.04 3.55 16.20
N THR A 84 -15.30 4.76 16.75
CA THR A 84 -14.97 6.02 16.08
C THR A 84 -13.45 6.17 15.84
N LEU A 85 -12.63 5.75 16.80
CA LEU A 85 -11.16 5.77 16.65
C LEU A 85 -10.68 4.74 15.59
N LYS A 86 -11.31 3.56 15.51
CA LYS A 86 -11.01 2.55 14.47
C LYS A 86 -11.40 3.05 13.08
N GLU A 87 -12.55 3.69 12.92
CA GLU A 87 -12.96 4.28 11.64
C GLU A 87 -12.04 5.41 11.20
N LYS A 88 -11.65 6.30 12.13
CA LYS A 88 -10.71 7.39 11.84
C LYS A 88 -9.36 6.85 11.37
N LYS A 89 -8.80 5.86 12.07
CA LYS A 89 -7.56 5.17 11.65
C LYS A 89 -7.68 4.47 10.30
N LYS A 90 -8.85 3.88 9.99
CA LYS A 90 -9.10 3.23 8.70
C LYS A 90 -9.16 4.25 7.55
N ARG A 91 -9.80 5.41 7.78
CA ARG A 91 -9.85 6.52 6.81
C ARG A 91 -8.48 7.16 6.58
N GLU A 92 -7.69 7.33 7.63
CA GLU A 92 -6.31 7.85 7.52
C GLU A 92 -5.41 6.90 6.72
N LYS A 93 -5.46 5.58 7.01
CA LYS A 93 -4.74 4.56 6.22
C LYS A 93 -5.19 4.52 4.75
N GLN A 94 -6.47 4.73 4.48
CA GLN A 94 -6.95 4.78 3.09
C GLN A 94 -6.42 6.02 2.36
N LYS A 95 -6.49 7.20 2.99
CA LYS A 95 -5.93 8.45 2.43
C LYS A 95 -4.43 8.33 2.14
N GLU A 96 -3.68 7.64 2.99
CA GLU A 96 -2.25 7.40 2.78
C GLU A 96 -2.00 6.48 1.58
N LYS A 97 -2.80 5.41 1.42
CA LYS A 97 -2.75 4.55 0.23
C LYS A 97 -3.07 5.32 -1.05
N ASP A 98 -4.13 6.13 -1.02
CA ASP A 98 -4.55 6.93 -2.18
C ASP A 98 -3.45 7.91 -2.60
N LYS A 99 -2.83 8.62 -1.63
CA LYS A 99 -1.66 9.48 -1.87
C LYS A 99 -0.48 8.73 -2.48
N LYS A 100 -0.24 7.48 -2.05
CA LYS A 100 0.85 6.65 -2.58
C LYS A 100 0.57 6.23 -4.02
N VAL A 101 -0.67 5.86 -4.34
CA VAL A 101 -1.12 5.55 -5.71
C VAL A 101 -1.00 6.79 -6.59
N GLU A 102 -1.50 7.94 -6.13
CA GLU A 102 -1.37 9.22 -6.82
C GLU A 102 0.11 9.51 -7.13
N LYS A 103 0.98 9.45 -6.11
CA LYS A 103 2.42 9.66 -6.28
C LYS A 103 3.05 8.69 -7.29
N ALA A 104 2.63 7.42 -7.30
CA ALA A 104 3.12 6.44 -8.25
C ALA A 104 2.68 6.73 -9.69
N MET A 105 1.49 7.30 -9.87
CA MET A 105 0.92 7.63 -11.17
C MET A 105 1.28 9.02 -11.69
N LEU A 106 1.82 9.92 -10.85
CA LEU A 106 2.08 11.33 -11.19
C LEU A 106 2.80 11.51 -12.53
N LYS A 107 3.89 10.76 -12.76
CA LYS A 107 4.68 10.90 -14.00
C LYS A 107 3.89 10.47 -15.23
N SER A 108 3.26 9.30 -15.18
CA SER A 108 2.43 8.76 -16.27
C SER A 108 1.22 9.64 -16.54
N ALA A 109 0.52 10.09 -15.48
CA ALA A 109 -0.63 10.98 -15.58
C ALA A 109 -0.24 12.35 -16.15
N PHE A 110 0.92 12.89 -15.76
CA PHE A 110 1.42 14.15 -16.29
C PHE A 110 1.74 14.05 -17.78
N SER A 111 2.46 12.99 -18.20
CA SER A 111 2.76 12.76 -19.62
C SER A 111 1.49 12.62 -20.44
N PHE A 112 0.60 11.71 -20.03
CA PHE A 112 -0.66 11.48 -20.73
C PHE A 112 -1.55 12.73 -20.78
N SER A 113 -1.65 13.49 -19.68
CA SER A 113 -2.41 14.74 -19.65
C SER A 113 -1.80 15.80 -20.57
N LYS A 114 -0.48 15.84 -20.75
CA LYS A 114 0.19 16.76 -21.67
C LYS A 114 -0.22 16.47 -23.11
N ASP A 115 -0.26 15.19 -23.49
CA ASP A 115 -0.58 14.78 -24.87
C ASP A 115 -2.09 14.94 -25.17
N ILE A 116 -2.97 14.59 -24.22
CA ILE A 116 -4.40 14.90 -24.32
C ILE A 116 -4.65 16.42 -24.42
N LYS A 117 -3.87 17.25 -23.73
CA LYS A 117 -3.98 18.72 -23.85
C LYS A 117 -3.53 19.22 -25.22
N LYS A 118 -2.54 18.60 -25.87
CA LYS A 118 -2.15 18.93 -27.24
C LYS A 118 -3.27 18.56 -28.22
N LEU A 119 -3.83 17.36 -28.08
CA LEU A 119 -4.96 16.89 -28.88
C LEU A 119 -6.18 17.82 -28.76
N SER A 120 -6.50 18.26 -27.53
CA SER A 120 -7.57 19.22 -27.26
C SER A 120 -7.44 20.54 -28.02
N LYS A 121 -6.23 21.02 -28.30
CA LYS A 121 -6.01 22.31 -28.97
C LYS A 121 -6.32 22.25 -30.46
N LYS A 122 -6.18 21.08 -31.07
CA LYS A 122 -6.47 20.84 -32.49
C LYS A 122 -7.89 20.35 -32.72
N TYR A 123 -8.56 19.91 -31.67
CA TYR A 123 -9.89 19.31 -31.74
C TYR A 123 -10.92 20.24 -32.38
N LYS A 124 -11.60 19.73 -33.41
CA LYS A 124 -12.79 20.35 -34.02
C LYS A 124 -14.02 19.48 -33.86
N GLN A 125 -13.88 18.20 -34.18
CA GLN A 125 -14.94 17.20 -34.17
C GLN A 125 -14.33 15.81 -33.96
N ALA A 126 -15.13 14.83 -33.57
CA ALA A 126 -14.71 13.44 -33.41
C ALA A 126 -14.82 12.68 -34.74
N ASP A 127 -13.95 13.03 -35.69
CA ASP A 127 -13.82 12.39 -37.00
C ASP A 127 -12.63 11.41 -37.06
N ASP A 128 -12.42 10.81 -38.24
CA ASP A 128 -11.41 9.78 -38.41
C ASP A 128 -9.98 10.30 -38.15
N GLU A 129 -9.68 11.52 -38.57
CA GLU A 129 -8.40 12.20 -38.32
C GLU A 129 -8.16 12.40 -36.81
N PHE A 130 -9.17 12.85 -36.06
CA PHE A 130 -9.07 12.95 -34.60
C PHE A 130 -8.75 11.60 -33.94
N PHE A 131 -9.39 10.52 -34.40
CA PHE A 131 -9.19 9.20 -33.82
C PHE A 131 -7.84 8.58 -34.18
N GLU A 132 -7.29 8.87 -35.36
CA GLU A 132 -5.90 8.54 -35.70
C GLU A 132 -4.93 9.25 -34.74
N GLU A 133 -5.10 10.56 -34.51
CA GLU A 133 -4.26 11.29 -33.53
C GLU A 133 -4.45 10.75 -32.09
N LEU A 134 -5.68 10.35 -31.71
CA LEU A 134 -5.94 9.74 -30.41
C LEU A 134 -5.22 8.40 -30.28
N GLU A 135 -5.25 7.56 -31.32
CA GLU A 135 -4.56 6.27 -31.34
C GLU A 135 -3.04 6.45 -31.17
N ASP A 136 -2.43 7.43 -31.84
CA ASP A 136 -1.02 7.78 -31.65
C ASP A 136 -0.70 8.17 -30.20
N VAL A 137 -1.56 8.97 -29.56
CA VAL A 137 -1.41 9.31 -28.14
C VAL A 137 -1.52 8.07 -27.26
N LEU A 138 -2.43 7.15 -27.57
CA LEU A 138 -2.58 5.91 -26.80
C LEU A 138 -1.40 4.95 -27.00
N ILE A 139 -0.80 4.91 -28.19
CA ILE A 139 0.42 4.11 -28.47
C ILE A 139 1.56 4.54 -27.54
N GLN A 140 1.72 5.84 -27.30
CA GLN A 140 2.77 6.38 -26.42
C GLN A 140 2.62 5.98 -24.93
N THR A 141 1.49 5.37 -24.54
CA THR A 141 1.25 4.94 -23.15
C THR A 141 1.72 3.52 -22.84
N ASP A 142 2.35 2.83 -23.79
CA ASP A 142 2.80 1.43 -23.66
C ASP A 142 1.69 0.40 -23.37
N MET A 143 0.42 0.72 -23.66
CA MET A 143 -0.70 -0.23 -23.46
C MET A 143 -0.78 -1.34 -24.53
N GLY A 144 -0.03 -1.19 -25.62
CA GLY A 144 0.03 -2.13 -26.74
C GLY A 144 -1.13 -2.01 -27.74
N MET A 145 -0.87 -2.36 -29.01
CA MET A 145 -1.79 -2.11 -30.13
C MET A 145 -3.20 -2.70 -29.95
N LYS A 146 -3.32 -3.90 -29.37
CA LYS A 146 -4.63 -4.52 -29.12
C LYS A 146 -5.49 -3.66 -28.18
N MET A 147 -4.87 -3.07 -27.16
CA MET A 147 -5.56 -2.21 -26.20
C MET A 147 -5.88 -0.85 -26.80
N VAL A 148 -4.96 -0.26 -27.57
CA VAL A 148 -5.19 0.98 -28.33
C VAL A 148 -6.43 0.86 -29.19
N LEU A 149 -6.49 -0.16 -30.04
CA LEU A 149 -7.64 -0.40 -30.93
C LEU A 149 -8.93 -0.67 -30.14
N LYS A 150 -8.85 -1.43 -29.04
CA LYS A 150 -10.02 -1.69 -28.19
C LYS A 150 -10.57 -0.40 -27.58
N VAL A 151 -9.69 0.44 -27.03
CA VAL A 151 -10.07 1.72 -26.40
C VAL A 151 -10.59 2.70 -27.44
N SER A 152 -9.88 2.89 -28.56
CA SER A 152 -10.32 3.78 -29.66
C SER A 152 -11.72 3.40 -30.16
N ASN A 153 -11.95 2.12 -30.43
CA ASN A 153 -13.27 1.63 -30.87
C ASN A 153 -14.37 1.85 -29.84
N LEU A 154 -14.06 1.71 -28.54
CA LEU A 154 -15.02 1.98 -27.47
C LEU A 154 -15.36 3.47 -27.39
N VAL A 155 -14.37 4.36 -27.56
CA VAL A 155 -14.61 5.81 -27.61
C VAL A 155 -15.46 6.16 -28.83
N ARG A 156 -15.09 5.68 -30.03
CA ARG A 156 -15.86 5.87 -31.28
C ARG A 156 -17.32 5.49 -31.12
N LYS A 157 -17.62 4.38 -30.45
CA LYS A 157 -19.01 3.93 -30.21
C LYS A 157 -19.80 4.83 -29.26
N LYS A 158 -19.12 5.55 -28.38
CA LYS A 158 -19.72 6.42 -27.36
C LYS A 158 -19.82 7.89 -27.79
N THR A 159 -19.19 8.26 -28.91
CA THR A 159 -19.11 9.65 -29.38
C THR A 159 -19.73 9.78 -30.77
N LYS A 160 -20.40 10.91 -31.01
CA LYS A 160 -20.80 11.39 -32.35
C LYS A 160 -19.80 12.43 -32.87
N LYS A 161 -19.84 12.75 -34.16
CA LYS A 161 -18.92 13.74 -34.76
C LYS A 161 -18.94 15.09 -34.03
N ASP A 162 -20.10 15.57 -33.60
CA ASP A 162 -20.32 16.86 -32.92
C ASP A 162 -20.10 16.81 -31.39
N THR A 163 -19.58 15.71 -30.85
CA THR A 163 -19.37 15.56 -29.41
C THR A 163 -18.37 16.59 -28.90
N SER A 164 -18.60 17.18 -27.73
CA SER A 164 -17.63 18.09 -27.12
C SER A 164 -16.37 17.33 -26.68
N PHE A 165 -15.21 17.97 -26.69
CA PHE A 165 -13.97 17.34 -26.23
C PHE A 165 -14.03 16.88 -24.77
N GLU A 166 -14.83 17.54 -23.92
CA GLU A 166 -15.06 17.09 -22.53
C GLU A 166 -15.74 15.73 -22.49
N ASN A 167 -16.81 15.55 -23.27
CA ASN A 167 -17.53 14.29 -23.34
C ASN A 167 -16.67 13.19 -24.00
N VAL A 168 -15.78 13.54 -24.95
CA VAL A 168 -14.81 12.58 -25.51
C VAL A 168 -13.81 12.13 -24.44
N LYS A 169 -13.32 13.04 -23.58
CA LYS A 169 -12.44 12.67 -22.46
C LYS A 169 -13.15 11.76 -21.46
N ASP A 170 -14.40 12.04 -21.13
CA ASP A 170 -15.20 11.17 -20.25
C ASP A 170 -15.38 9.78 -20.88
N ALA A 171 -15.74 9.72 -22.17
CA ALA A 171 -15.83 8.47 -22.92
C ALA A 171 -14.50 7.70 -22.95
N LEU A 172 -13.36 8.39 -23.04
CA LEU A 172 -12.02 7.80 -22.99
C LEU A 172 -11.72 7.18 -21.62
N VAL A 173 -12.01 7.89 -20.53
CA VAL A 173 -11.83 7.36 -19.17
C VAL A 173 -12.67 6.10 -18.96
N GLU A 174 -13.94 6.14 -19.38
CA GLU A 174 -14.80 4.97 -19.31
C GLU A 174 -14.30 3.83 -20.20
N ALA A 175 -13.83 4.11 -21.42
CA ALA A 175 -13.30 3.12 -22.35
C ALA A 175 -12.05 2.44 -21.80
N LEU A 176 -11.13 3.20 -21.18
CA LEU A 176 -9.95 2.67 -20.51
C LEU A 176 -10.34 1.71 -19.37
N TYR A 177 -11.29 2.13 -18.53
CA TYR A 177 -11.76 1.29 -17.42
C TYR A 177 -12.48 0.03 -17.91
N GLN A 178 -13.37 0.18 -18.87
CA GLN A 178 -14.09 -0.90 -19.52
C GLN A 178 -13.14 -1.91 -20.19
N ALA A 179 -12.12 -1.41 -20.88
CA ALA A 179 -11.15 -2.25 -21.55
C ALA A 179 -10.24 -2.98 -20.56
N TYR A 180 -9.92 -2.38 -19.40
CA TYR A 180 -9.13 -2.99 -18.33
C TYR A 180 -9.88 -4.07 -17.54
N THR A 181 -11.19 -3.86 -17.34
CA THR A 181 -12.05 -4.77 -16.56
C THR A 181 -12.75 -5.83 -17.40
N ASP A 182 -12.61 -5.78 -18.73
CA ASP A 182 -13.39 -6.60 -19.67
C ASP A 182 -14.92 -6.52 -19.43
N ASN A 183 -15.42 -5.33 -19.03
CA ASN A 183 -16.79 -5.09 -18.56
C ASN A 183 -17.21 -5.89 -17.31
N ASP A 184 -16.32 -6.61 -16.66
CA ASP A 184 -16.63 -7.36 -15.44
C ASP A 184 -16.26 -6.53 -14.20
N TRP A 185 -17.24 -5.75 -13.76
CA TRP A 185 -17.18 -4.94 -12.54
C TRP A 185 -17.24 -5.77 -11.25
N THR A 186 -17.58 -7.06 -11.34
CA THR A 186 -17.85 -7.91 -10.17
C THR A 186 -16.69 -8.83 -9.80
N ASN A 187 -15.65 -8.87 -10.64
CA ASN A 187 -14.68 -9.96 -10.57
C ASN A 187 -13.89 -9.95 -9.24
N LYS A 188 -14.29 -10.81 -8.30
CA LYS A 188 -13.56 -11.07 -7.05
C LYS A 188 -12.14 -11.64 -7.29
N LYS A 189 -11.79 -11.98 -8.54
CA LYS A 189 -10.50 -12.53 -8.97
C LYS A 189 -9.29 -11.60 -8.75
N TYR A 190 -9.49 -10.32 -8.43
CA TYR A 190 -8.38 -9.38 -8.18
C TYR A 190 -7.82 -9.42 -6.75
N LYS A 191 -8.42 -10.18 -5.84
CA LYS A 191 -7.90 -10.33 -4.47
C LYS A 191 -6.93 -11.51 -4.40
N ILE A 192 -5.85 -11.35 -3.63
CA ILE A 192 -4.96 -12.46 -3.29
C ILE A 192 -5.77 -13.52 -2.55
N ASP A 193 -5.74 -14.80 -2.99
CA ASP A 193 -6.39 -15.93 -2.32
C ASP A 193 -5.64 -16.26 -1.02
N PHE A 194 -5.92 -15.46 0.00
CA PHE A 194 -5.40 -15.62 1.34
C PHE A 194 -6.51 -16.16 2.23
N LYS A 195 -6.25 -17.29 2.90
CA LYS A 195 -7.19 -17.92 3.84
C LYS A 195 -6.60 -18.01 5.24
N GLU A 196 -7.36 -17.54 6.23
CA GLU A 196 -7.00 -17.74 7.64
C GLU A 196 -7.01 -19.24 7.99
N ASN A 197 -6.20 -19.64 8.98
CA ASN A 197 -6.09 -21.02 9.45
C ASN A 197 -5.63 -22.06 8.41
N ARG A 198 -5.03 -21.60 7.31
CA ARG A 198 -4.43 -22.43 6.26
C ARG A 198 -2.98 -22.00 6.06
N LEU A 199 -2.11 -22.94 5.70
CA LEU A 199 -0.82 -22.60 5.11
C LEU A 199 -1.04 -21.97 3.73
N ASN A 200 -0.74 -20.68 3.62
CA ASN A 200 -0.75 -19.96 2.35
C ASN A 200 0.64 -20.07 1.73
N ILE A 201 0.71 -20.36 0.43
CA ILE A 201 1.99 -20.50 -0.27
C ILE A 201 1.94 -19.59 -1.49
N PHE A 202 2.83 -18.60 -1.51
CA PHE A 202 3.00 -17.67 -2.63
C PHE A 202 4.36 -17.89 -3.28
N MET A 203 4.36 -18.24 -4.57
CA MET A 203 5.58 -18.39 -5.35
C MET A 203 5.75 -17.19 -6.28
N LEU A 204 6.85 -16.45 -6.11
CA LEU A 204 7.16 -15.29 -6.94
C LEU A 204 8.10 -15.72 -8.07
N VAL A 205 7.63 -15.58 -9.31
CA VAL A 205 8.35 -15.94 -10.53
C VAL A 205 8.58 -14.71 -11.41
N GLY A 206 9.55 -14.78 -12.31
CA GLY A 206 9.87 -13.70 -13.25
C GLY A 206 11.35 -13.68 -13.64
N VAL A 207 11.70 -12.86 -14.63
CA VAL A 207 13.08 -12.73 -15.11
C VAL A 207 13.96 -11.94 -14.14
N ASN A 208 15.28 -11.99 -14.33
CA ASN A 208 16.24 -11.27 -13.48
C ASN A 208 16.08 -9.75 -13.62
N GLY A 209 16.39 -8.99 -12.56
CA GLY A 209 16.29 -7.52 -12.56
C GLY A 209 14.89 -6.94 -12.33
N THR A 210 13.81 -7.73 -12.42
CA THR A 210 12.41 -7.25 -12.24
C THR A 210 12.00 -6.94 -10.79
N GLY A 211 12.91 -7.10 -9.84
CA GLY A 211 12.65 -6.78 -8.42
C GLY A 211 11.97 -7.88 -7.60
N LYS A 212 11.99 -9.15 -8.03
CA LYS A 212 11.37 -10.30 -7.32
C LYS A 212 11.68 -10.34 -5.82
N THR A 213 12.96 -10.27 -5.44
CA THR A 213 13.40 -10.31 -4.03
C THR A 213 12.87 -9.13 -3.23
N THR A 214 12.89 -7.94 -3.82
CA THR A 214 12.35 -6.73 -3.21
C THR A 214 10.84 -6.82 -3.04
N SER A 215 10.12 -7.34 -4.03
CA SER A 215 8.66 -7.56 -3.96
C SER A 215 8.31 -8.63 -2.93
N LEU A 216 9.10 -9.70 -2.84
CA LEU A 216 8.95 -10.76 -1.84
C LEU A 216 9.10 -10.18 -0.43
N ALA A 217 10.15 -9.40 -0.17
CA ALA A 217 10.37 -8.74 1.11
C ALA A 217 9.23 -7.77 1.47
N LYS A 218 8.75 -6.97 0.51
CA LYS A 218 7.59 -6.07 0.71
C LYS A 218 6.31 -6.84 1.04
N MET A 219 6.08 -7.97 0.36
CA MET A 219 4.92 -8.83 0.61
C MET A 219 5.00 -9.49 1.98
N ALA A 220 6.19 -9.97 2.38
CA ALA A 220 6.43 -10.51 3.71
C ALA A 220 6.18 -9.46 4.79
N ASN A 221 6.68 -8.23 4.61
CA ASN A 221 6.41 -7.14 5.53
C ASN A 221 4.91 -6.83 5.64
N TYR A 222 4.20 -6.79 4.51
CA TYR A 222 2.76 -6.52 4.48
C TYR A 222 1.97 -7.52 5.35
N TYR A 223 2.23 -8.83 5.23
CA TYR A 223 1.55 -9.82 6.06
C TYR A 223 2.03 -9.80 7.52
N ALA A 224 3.30 -9.53 7.77
CA ALA A 224 3.83 -9.37 9.13
C ALA A 224 3.19 -8.17 9.87
N GLU A 225 2.97 -7.05 9.19
CA GLU A 225 2.26 -5.87 9.70
C GLU A 225 0.78 -6.16 10.00
N LEU A 226 0.16 -7.08 9.28
CA LEU A 226 -1.18 -7.59 9.59
C LEU A 226 -1.20 -8.53 10.81
N GLY A 227 -0.03 -8.86 11.35
CA GLY A 227 0.13 -9.64 12.57
C GLY A 227 0.54 -11.08 12.34
N TYR A 228 0.58 -11.54 11.08
CA TYR A 228 0.90 -12.90 10.69
C TYR A 228 2.40 -13.22 10.84
N LYS A 229 2.71 -14.51 11.04
CA LYS A 229 4.10 -15.01 10.96
C LYS A 229 4.38 -15.40 9.51
N VAL A 230 5.51 -14.98 8.98
CA VAL A 230 5.85 -15.20 7.57
C VAL A 230 7.14 -16.02 7.49
N LEU A 231 7.17 -17.01 6.60
CA LEU A 231 8.38 -17.80 6.34
C LEU A 231 8.81 -17.62 4.89
N ILE A 232 9.99 -17.06 4.68
CA ILE A 232 10.59 -16.91 3.35
C ILE A 232 11.47 -18.11 3.05
N ALA A 233 11.25 -18.76 1.90
CA ALA A 233 12.17 -19.74 1.34
C ALA A 233 13.05 -19.08 0.26
N ALA A 234 14.35 -18.98 0.49
CA ALA A 234 15.34 -18.46 -0.45
C ALA A 234 15.70 -19.51 -1.53
N ALA A 235 14.72 -19.84 -2.38
CA ALA A 235 14.86 -20.85 -3.42
C ALA A 235 15.50 -20.32 -4.73
N ASP A 236 15.86 -19.03 -4.78
CA ASP A 236 16.60 -18.43 -5.91
C ASP A 236 18.11 -18.72 -5.74
N THR A 237 18.48 -19.99 -5.83
CA THR A 237 19.82 -20.49 -5.45
C THR A 237 20.88 -20.30 -6.54
N PHE A 238 20.48 -20.11 -7.79
CA PHE A 238 21.38 -19.89 -8.93
C PHE A 238 21.85 -18.44 -9.06
N ARG A 239 21.06 -17.47 -8.59
CA ARG A 239 21.43 -16.06 -8.68
C ARG A 239 22.32 -15.68 -7.49
N ALA A 240 23.58 -15.40 -7.78
CA ALA A 240 24.53 -14.90 -6.79
C ALA A 240 23.97 -13.65 -6.08
N GLY A 241 24.08 -13.61 -4.75
CA GLY A 241 23.61 -12.48 -3.94
C GLY A 241 22.11 -12.49 -3.61
N ALA A 242 21.29 -13.35 -4.23
CA ALA A 242 19.84 -13.37 -3.98
C ALA A 242 19.50 -13.71 -2.52
N THR A 243 20.17 -14.73 -1.96
CA THR A 243 20.02 -15.12 -0.56
C THR A 243 20.52 -14.02 0.38
N GLN A 244 21.71 -13.47 0.12
CA GLN A 244 22.30 -12.39 0.94
C GLN A 244 21.41 -11.14 0.95
N GLN A 245 20.77 -10.83 -0.18
CA GLN A 245 19.82 -9.74 -0.25
C GLN A 245 18.60 -9.98 0.66
N LEU A 246 18.05 -11.20 0.68
CA LEU A 246 16.96 -11.57 1.60
C LEU A 246 17.38 -11.52 3.07
N GLU A 247 18.59 -11.96 3.38
CA GLU A 247 19.15 -11.87 4.74
C GLU A 247 19.24 -10.43 5.21
N GLU A 248 19.74 -9.53 4.36
CA GLU A 248 19.84 -8.11 4.67
C GLU A 248 18.46 -7.47 4.88
N TRP A 249 17.48 -7.78 4.01
CA TRP A 249 16.10 -7.34 4.21
C TRP A 249 15.56 -7.76 5.59
N ILE A 250 15.72 -9.03 5.95
CA ILE A 250 15.24 -9.57 7.22
C ILE A 250 15.95 -8.90 8.41
N LYS A 251 17.26 -8.69 8.31
CA LYS A 251 18.08 -8.14 9.39
C LYS A 251 17.77 -6.66 9.67
N THR A 252 17.60 -5.85 8.63
CA THR A 252 17.57 -4.38 8.79
C THR A 252 16.23 -3.73 8.52
N ARG A 253 15.28 -4.40 7.87
CA ARG A 253 14.06 -3.76 7.36
C ARG A 253 12.76 -4.48 7.71
N LEU A 254 12.78 -5.79 7.94
CA LEU A 254 11.56 -6.56 8.17
C LEU A 254 11.27 -6.74 9.66
N ASN A 255 9.99 -6.93 9.94
CA ASN A 255 9.49 -7.26 11.27
C ASN A 255 10.08 -8.60 11.76
N ASN A 256 10.30 -8.73 13.08
CA ASN A 256 10.80 -9.95 13.74
C ASN A 256 9.89 -11.19 13.58
N LYS A 257 8.70 -11.01 12.98
CA LYS A 257 7.78 -12.08 12.60
C LYS A 257 8.11 -12.76 11.27
N VAL A 258 9.16 -12.33 10.56
CA VAL A 258 9.60 -12.91 9.30
C VAL A 258 10.83 -13.79 9.50
N ASP A 259 10.69 -15.09 9.22
CA ASP A 259 11.78 -16.08 9.29
C ASP A 259 12.34 -16.37 7.88
N LEU A 260 13.62 -16.77 7.79
CA LEU A 260 14.25 -17.25 6.56
C LEU A 260 14.53 -18.75 6.62
N ILE A 261 14.35 -19.42 5.49
CA ILE A 261 14.95 -20.70 5.15
C ILE A 261 15.79 -20.51 3.91
N LYS A 262 17.03 -20.98 3.96
CA LYS A 262 18.01 -20.87 2.90
C LYS A 262 18.75 -22.19 2.77
N ALA A 263 19.37 -22.38 1.61
CA ALA A 263 20.28 -23.48 1.41
C ALA A 263 21.50 -23.38 2.34
N ASN A 264 22.02 -24.53 2.75
CA ASN A 264 23.29 -24.61 3.50
C ASN A 264 24.52 -24.44 2.61
N LYS A 265 24.37 -24.63 1.29
CA LYS A 265 25.44 -24.50 0.28
C LYS A 265 24.96 -23.64 -0.89
N LEU A 266 25.87 -22.92 -1.54
CA LEU A 266 25.62 -22.24 -2.83
C LEU A 266 25.32 -23.28 -3.92
N ASN A 267 24.46 -22.94 -4.90
CA ASN A 267 23.95 -23.87 -5.93
C ASN A 267 23.24 -25.11 -5.40
N ALA A 268 22.65 -25.04 -4.20
CA ALA A 268 21.76 -26.11 -3.75
C ALA A 268 20.51 -26.17 -4.65
N ASP A 269 19.94 -27.37 -4.75
CA ASP A 269 18.68 -27.59 -5.43
C ASP A 269 17.56 -26.70 -4.82
N PRO A 270 16.90 -25.83 -5.61
CA PRO A 270 15.78 -25.01 -5.16
C PRO A 270 14.66 -25.82 -4.50
N ALA A 271 14.35 -27.02 -5.01
CA ALA A 271 13.26 -27.83 -4.49
C ALA A 271 13.54 -28.29 -3.06
N SER A 272 14.80 -28.61 -2.75
CA SER A 272 15.26 -28.93 -1.40
C SER A 272 15.03 -27.79 -0.40
N VAL A 273 15.29 -26.53 -0.80
CA VAL A 273 15.04 -25.35 0.06
C VAL A 273 13.54 -25.17 0.33
N VAL A 274 12.69 -25.37 -0.68
CA VAL A 274 11.24 -25.30 -0.54
C VAL A 274 10.73 -26.43 0.36
N PHE A 275 11.24 -27.65 0.19
CA PHE A 275 10.90 -28.80 1.02
C PHE A 275 11.20 -28.53 2.50
N ASP A 276 12.40 -28.03 2.80
CA ASP A 276 12.80 -27.69 4.17
C ASP A 276 11.93 -26.60 4.78
N ALA A 277 11.51 -25.61 3.99
CA ALA A 277 10.60 -24.56 4.44
C ALA A 277 9.22 -25.13 4.82
N ILE A 278 8.63 -25.98 3.98
CA ILE A 278 7.35 -26.64 4.27
C ILE A 278 7.46 -27.57 5.48
N LYS A 279 8.56 -28.32 5.58
CA LYS A 279 8.81 -29.22 6.72
C LYS A 279 8.94 -28.46 8.04
N LYS A 280 9.67 -27.34 8.05
CA LYS A 280 9.81 -26.47 9.23
C LYS A 280 8.47 -25.88 9.67
N GLN A 281 7.63 -25.49 8.72
CA GLN A 281 6.30 -24.97 9.00
C GLN A 281 5.44 -26.02 9.72
N LYS A 282 5.36 -27.24 9.18
CA LYS A 282 4.56 -28.34 9.77
C LYS A 282 5.02 -28.68 11.20
N LYS A 283 6.34 -28.72 11.44
CA LYS A 283 6.91 -29.12 12.74
C LYS A 283 6.62 -28.12 13.86
N LYS A 284 6.52 -26.82 13.55
CA LYS A 284 6.33 -25.78 14.57
C LYS A 284 4.88 -25.62 15.04
N ASN A 285 3.91 -26.33 14.44
CA ASN A 285 2.47 -26.07 14.64
C ASN A 285 2.10 -24.57 14.50
N MET A 286 2.93 -23.83 13.77
CA MET A 286 2.77 -22.41 13.52
C MET A 286 2.21 -22.24 12.12
N ILE A 287 1.09 -21.54 12.03
CA ILE A 287 0.58 -21.08 10.73
C ILE A 287 1.50 -19.95 10.31
N TYR A 288 2.53 -20.31 9.53
CA TYR A 288 3.30 -19.37 8.74
C TYR A 288 2.52 -19.11 7.44
N TYR A 289 2.63 -17.88 6.96
CA TYR A 289 2.02 -17.37 5.74
C TYR A 289 3.08 -17.01 4.71
#